data_AF-A0A6V7I3F8-F1
#
_entry.id   AF-A0A6V7I3F8-F1
#
_cell.length_a   1.000
_cell.length_b   1.000
_cell.length_c   1.000
_cell.angle_alpha   90.00
_cell.angle_beta   90.00
_cell.angle_gamma   90.00
#
_symmetry.space_group_name_H-M   'P 1'
#
loop_
_entity.id
_entity.type
_entity.pdbx_description
1 polymer ?
#
loop_
_entity_poly.entity_id
_entity_poly.type
_entity_poly.pdbx_seq_one_letter_code
_entity_poly.pdbx_strand_id
1 'polypeptide(L)'
;FGGIWKAYEFPLAIQRFLYGIYSFCAKTTLWILLMTMAAHLFGNIGDINELSDTGSLVAGVSSVLAKLVVYQRHTERMKDLIRRIYEPIDNMVMNK
;
A
#
# COMPACT_ATOMS: atom_id res chain seq x y z
N PHE A 1 -1.67 -8.37 10.30
CA PHE A 1 -1.46 -7.63 9.04
C PHE A 1 -2.62 -6.66 8.83
N GLY A 2 -2.45 -5.41 9.26
CA GLY A 2 -3.43 -4.34 9.08
C GLY A 2 -3.04 -3.45 7.89
N GLY A 3 -4.04 -2.97 7.16
CA GLY A 3 -3.85 -2.15 5.96
C GLY A 3 -3.87 -2.97 4.68
N ILE A 4 -4.52 -2.43 3.63
CA ILE A 4 -4.67 -2.70 2.16
C ILE A 4 -4.09 -3.99 1.54
N TRP A 5 -3.11 -4.59 2.19
CA TRP A 5 -2.40 -5.83 1.97
C TRP A 5 -3.31 -7.04 2.28
N LYS A 6 -3.96 -7.56 1.24
CA LYS A 6 -4.69 -8.83 1.31
C LYS A 6 -3.70 -10.00 1.27
N ALA A 7 -3.06 -10.30 2.40
CA ALA A 7 -2.16 -11.45 2.55
C ALA A 7 -2.92 -12.76 2.81
N TYR A 8 -4.16 -12.69 3.30
CA TYR A 8 -4.95 -13.86 3.70
C TYR A 8 -6.42 -13.74 3.26
N GLU A 9 -7.06 -14.87 2.99
CA GLU A 9 -8.48 -14.92 2.67
C GLU A 9 -9.31 -14.86 3.95
N PHE A 10 -10.13 -13.82 4.11
CA PHE A 10 -11.02 -13.71 5.26
C PHE A 10 -12.13 -14.76 5.16
N PRO A 11 -12.32 -15.62 6.17
CA PRO A 11 -13.36 -16.65 6.14
C PRO A 11 -14.77 -16.06 6.25
N LEU A 12 -14.93 -14.85 6.80
CA LEU A 12 -16.23 -14.19 6.95
C LEU A 12 -16.49 -13.16 5.83
N ALA A 13 -17.68 -13.24 5.22
CA ALA A 13 -18.15 -12.32 4.18
C ALA A 13 -18.21 -10.85 4.67
N ILE A 14 -18.61 -10.63 5.93
CA ILE A 14 -18.66 -9.30 6.55
C ILE A 14 -17.26 -8.68 6.65
N GLN A 15 -16.26 -9.46 7.05
CA GLN A 15 -14.87 -8.97 7.09
C GLN A 15 -14.36 -8.60 5.70
N ARG A 16 -14.71 -9.39 4.67
CA ARG A 16 -14.37 -9.08 3.28
C ARG A 16 -15.00 -7.78 2.80
N PHE A 17 -16.25 -7.50 3.19
CA PHE A 17 -16.95 -6.26 2.85
C PHE A 17 -16.36 -5.04 3.55
N LEU A 18 -16.17 -5.09 4.88
CA LEU A 18 -15.55 -4.00 5.64
C LEU A 18 -14.14 -3.70 5.13
N TYR A 19 -13.36 -4.72 4.81
CA TYR A 19 -12.01 -4.55 4.28
C TYR A 19 -12.01 -3.95 2.87
N GLY A 20 -13.02 -4.26 2.06
CA GLY A 20 -13.25 -3.63 0.76
C GLY A 20 -13.49 -2.13 0.89
N ILE A 21 -14.39 -1.73 1.79
CA ILE A 21 -14.68 -0.31 2.09
C ILE A 21 -13.43 0.39 2.63
N TYR A 22 -12.74 -0.23 3.60
CA TYR A 22 -11.52 0.34 4.17
C TYR A 22 -10.44 0.55 3.11
N SER A 23 -10.21 -0.44 2.25
CA SER A 23 -9.23 -0.35 1.16
C SER A 23 -9.63 0.71 0.13
N PHE A 24 -10.92 0.83 -0.17
CA PHE A 24 -11.44 1.89 -1.04
C PHE A 24 -11.21 3.28 -0.42
N CYS A 25 -11.62 3.50 0.82
CA CYS A 25 -11.40 4.75 1.53
C CYS A 25 -9.91 5.10 1.58
N ALA A 26 -9.04 4.16 1.96
CA ALA A 26 -7.61 4.40 2.05
C ALA A 26 -6.98 4.78 0.70
N LYS A 27 -7.38 4.13 -0.40
CA LYS A 27 -6.95 4.51 -1.76
C LYS A 27 -7.44 5.91 -2.14
N THR A 28 -8.71 6.20 -1.87
CA THR A 28 -9.30 7.52 -2.19
C THR A 28 -8.61 8.64 -1.40
N THR A 29 -8.36 8.44 -0.10
CA THR A 29 -7.61 9.41 0.72
C THR A 29 -6.20 9.62 0.20
N LEU A 30 -5.48 8.56 -0.22
CA LEU A 30 -4.14 8.69 -0.80
C LEU A 30 -4.16 9.45 -2.13
N TRP A 31 -5.16 9.24 -2.99
CA TRP A 31 -5.32 10.00 -4.23
C TRP A 31 -5.61 11.47 -3.99
N ILE A 32 -6.52 11.78 -3.05
CA ILE A 32 -6.82 13.17 -2.66
C ILE A 32 -5.56 13.84 -2.10
N LEU A 33 -4.83 13.16 -1.21
CA LEU A 33 -3.60 13.68 -0.63
C LEU A 33 -2.55 14.01 -1.70
N LEU A 34 -2.34 13.11 -2.66
CA LEU A 34 -1.40 13.32 -3.76
C LEU A 34 -1.81 14.52 -4.62
N MET A 35 -3.08 14.64 -4.98
CA MET A 35 -3.59 15.76 -5.78
C MET A 35 -3.45 17.10 -5.06
N THR A 36 -3.76 17.14 -3.76
CA THR A 36 -3.60 18.36 -2.94
C THR A 36 -2.13 18.76 -2.84
N MET A 37 -1.23 17.81 -2.61
CA MET A 37 0.21 18.09 -2.56
C MET A 37 0.78 18.52 -3.92
N ALA A 38 0.32 17.92 -5.01
CA ALA A 38 0.70 18.34 -6.36
C ALA A 38 0.22 19.76 -6.66
N ALA A 39 -1.03 20.09 -6.33
CA ALA A 39 -1.56 21.46 -6.50
C ALA A 39 -0.76 22.49 -5.69
N HIS A 40 -0.36 22.13 -4.46
CA HIS A 40 0.49 22.98 -3.63
C HIS A 40 1.88 23.20 -4.26
N LEU A 41 2.49 22.12 -4.77
CA LEU A 41 3.79 22.18 -5.45
C LEU A 41 3.75 23.07 -6.71
N PHE A 42 2.70 22.95 -7.53
CA PHE A 42 2.54 23.78 -8.73
C PHE A 42 2.26 25.25 -8.38
N GLY A 43 1.54 25.52 -7.29
CA GLY A 43 1.28 26.88 -6.81
C GLY A 43 2.54 27.59 -6.33
N ASN A 44 3.50 26.84 -5.77
CA ASN A 44 4.69 27.39 -5.13
C ASN A 44 5.99 27.06 -5.88
N ILE A 45 5.91 26.79 -7.19
CA ILE A 45 7.06 26.41 -8.03
C ILE A 45 8.17 27.48 -8.06
N GLY A 46 7.84 28.73 -7.72
CA GLY A 46 8.78 29.84 -7.66
C GLY A 46 9.65 29.88 -6.40
N ASP A 47 9.30 29.13 -5.35
CA ASP A 47 10.10 29.03 -4.13
C ASP A 47 10.81 27.66 -4.07
N ILE A 48 12.14 27.69 -4.20
CA ILE A 48 12.97 26.49 -4.23
C ILE A 48 12.93 25.72 -2.90
N ASN A 49 12.75 26.41 -1.77
CA ASN A 49 12.70 25.75 -0.46
C ASN A 49 11.37 24.99 -0.30
N GLU A 50 10.25 25.62 -0.66
CA GLU A 50 8.94 24.97 -0.62
C GLU A 50 8.82 23.84 -1.66
N LEU A 51 9.46 24.00 -2.83
CA LEU A 51 9.56 22.95 -3.83
C LEU A 51 10.34 21.73 -3.30
N SER A 52 11.44 21.95 -2.57
CA SER A 52 12.22 20.86 -1.98
C SER A 52 11.41 20.10 -0.92
N ASP A 53 10.80 20.80 0.03
CA ASP A 53 10.05 20.18 1.12
C ASP A 53 8.78 19.48 0.60
N THR A 54 7.95 20.21 -0.16
CA THR A 54 6.70 19.66 -0.72
C THR A 54 6.99 18.59 -1.77
N GLY A 55 8.03 18.77 -2.59
CA GLY A 55 8.45 17.81 -3.60
C GLY A 55 8.94 16.50 -2.99
N SER A 56 9.68 16.56 -1.88
CA SER A 56 10.11 15.36 -1.15
C SER A 56 8.92 14.56 -0.62
N LEU A 57 7.89 15.24 -0.10
CA LEU A 57 6.66 14.62 0.38
C LEU A 57 5.87 14.00 -0.78
N VAL A 58 5.73 14.70 -1.91
CA VAL A 58 5.09 14.17 -3.12
C VAL A 58 5.81 12.92 -3.64
N ALA A 59 7.15 12.94 -3.69
CA ALA A 59 7.96 11.80 -4.11
C ALA A 59 7.80 10.61 -3.15
N GLY A 60 7.76 10.86 -1.84
CA GLY A 60 7.52 9.85 -0.81
C GLY A 60 6.15 9.18 -0.96
N VAL A 61 5.08 9.98 -1.08
CA VAL A 61 3.71 9.48 -1.29
C VAL A 61 3.60 8.72 -2.61
N SER A 62 4.25 9.22 -3.67
CA SER A 62 4.30 8.55 -4.98
C SER A 62 4.98 7.19 -4.92
N SER A 63 6.07 7.06 -4.14
CA SER A 63 6.76 5.78 -3.91
C SER A 63 5.86 4.76 -3.20
N VAL A 64 5.09 5.21 -2.19
CA VAL A 64 4.11 4.35 -1.49
C VAL A 64 3.01 3.89 -2.45
N LEU A 65 2.48 4.78 -3.28
CA LEU A 65 1.48 4.44 -4.30
C LEU A 65 2.02 3.47 -5.34
N ALA A 66 3.26 3.67 -5.81
CA ALA A 66 3.90 2.77 -6.75
C ALA A 66 4.02 1.35 -6.15
N LYS A 67 4.47 1.22 -4.90
CA LYS A 67 4.51 -0.06 -4.17
C LYS A 67 3.12 -0.69 -4.06
N LEU A 68 2.09 0.11 -3.80
CA LEU A 68 0.70 -0.35 -3.71
C LEU A 68 0.18 -0.92 -5.03
N VAL A 69 0.48 -0.26 -6.15
CA VAL A 69 0.10 -0.70 -7.51
C VAL A 69 0.86 -1.96 -7.91
N VAL A 70 2.18 -1.99 -7.69
CA VAL A 70 3.02 -3.17 -7.95
C VAL A 70 2.54 -4.36 -7.15
N TYR A 71 2.20 -4.16 -5.87
CA TYR A 71 1.65 -5.22 -5.02
C TYR A 71 0.32 -5.74 -5.57
N GLN A 72 -0.61 -4.87 -5.95
CA GLN A 72 -1.88 -5.28 -6.54
C GLN A 72 -1.69 -6.08 -7.83
N ARG A 73 -0.71 -5.71 -8.65
CA ARG A 73 -0.41 -6.41 -9.91
C ARG A 73 0.26 -7.76 -9.70
N HIS A 74 1.04 -7.91 -8.65
CA HIS A 74 1.84 -9.12 -8.38
C HIS A 74 1.41 -9.88 -7.12
N THR A 75 0.19 -9.64 -6.62
CA THR A 75 -0.32 -10.25 -5.39
C THR A 75 -0.19 -11.77 -5.39
N GLU A 76 -0.51 -12.43 -6.50
CA GLU A 76 -0.43 -13.90 -6.59
C GLU A 76 1.01 -14.42 -6.51
N ARG A 77 1.97 -13.77 -7.19
CA ARG A 77 3.39 -14.10 -7.05
C ARG A 77 3.93 -13.86 -5.65
N MET A 78 3.48 -12.79 -4.99
CA MET A 78 3.91 -12.48 -3.63
C MET A 78 3.36 -13.48 -2.62
N LYS A 79 2.10 -13.91 -2.76
CA LYS A 79 1.55 -15.00 -1.95
C LYS A 79 2.31 -16.31 -2.17
N ASP A 80 2.64 -16.66 -3.42
CA ASP A 80 3.43 -17.85 -3.72
C ASP A 80 4.81 -17.81 -3.08
N LEU A 81 5.49 -16.66 -3.12
CA LEU A 81 6.79 -16.48 -2.47
C LEU A 81 6.68 -16.59 -0.95
N ILE A 82 5.69 -15.94 -0.34
CA ILE A 82 5.43 -16.04 1.10
C ILE A 82 5.17 -17.49 1.49
N ARG A 83 4.33 -18.20 0.73
CA ARG A 83 4.01 -19.61 0.96
C ARG A 83 5.26 -20.50 0.89
N ARG A 84 6.08 -20.35 -0.15
CA ARG A 84 7.33 -21.12 -0.29
C ARG A 84 8.32 -20.89 0.84
N ILE A 85 8.34 -19.70 1.43
CA ILE A 85 9.23 -19.36 2.55
C ILE A 85 8.67 -19.91 3.87
N TYR A 86 7.36 -19.83 4.09
CA TYR A 86 6.72 -20.26 5.34
C TYR A 86 6.49 -21.77 5.45
N GLU A 87 6.18 -22.47 4.36
CA GLU A 87 5.99 -23.94 4.35
C GLU A 87 7.13 -24.72 5.05
N PRO A 88 8.42 -24.47 4.76
CA PRO A 88 9.50 -25.18 5.43
C PRO A 88 9.63 -24.81 6.92
N ILE A 89 9.29 -23.57 7.30
CA ILE A 89 9.35 -23.12 8.70
C ILE A 89 8.25 -23.79 9.52
N ASP A 90 7.02 -23.83 9.01
CA ASP A 90 5.88 -24.50 9.67
C ASP A 90 6.15 -26.00 9.86
N ASN A 91 6.71 -26.65 8.84
CA ASN A 91 7.07 -28.06 8.91
C ASN A 91 8.16 -28.36 9.95
N MET A 92 9.05 -27.41 10.24
CA MET A 92 10.04 -27.56 11.32
C MET A 92 9.47 -27.31 12.71
N VAL A 93 8.45 -26.45 12.84
CA VAL A 93 7.79 -26.14 14.11
C VAL A 93 6.79 -27.22 14.52
N MET A 94 6.07 -27.83 13.57
CA MET A 94 5.07 -28.87 13.86
C MET A 94 5.65 -30.28 14.05
N ASN A 95 6.94 -30.49 13.76
CA ASN A 95 7.62 -31.78 13.90
C ASN A 95 8.40 -31.90 15.22
N LYS A 96 7.96 -31.17 16.25
CA LYS A 96 8.56 -31.08 17.58
C LYS A 96 7.48 -31.32 18.64
#